data_AF-A0AAV1NTP1-F1
#
_entry.id   AF-A0AAV1NTP1-F1
#
_cell.length_a   1.000
_cell.length_b   1.000
_cell.length_c   1.000
_cell.angle_alpha   90.00
_cell.angle_beta   90.00
_cell.angle_gamma   90.00
#
_symmetry.space_group_name_H-M   'P 1'
#
loop_
_entity.id
_entity.type
_entity.pdbx_description
1 polymer ?
#
loop_
_entity_poly.entity_id
_entity_poly.type
_entity_poly.pdbx_seq_one_letter_code
_entity_poly.pdbx_strand_id
1 'polypeptide(L)'
;MEEQVNDQAGGKVVKTCGVSCESEEDRNKPTYCVTDVPPWYLCIFLAIQHYLTAFGGIISIPLVIAEGLCLQYDSLTQGLLINTMFFVCGLCTILQVTFGVRLPILQGGTFALVTPAMAMLSMPEWKCPAWTQNASLVNTSSPVFIEVWQTRMRTLQGSIMVASLLQVLVGFSGLIGLLMRFIGPLTIAPTISLIGLSLYDSAGIKTGSHWGISAMTTVLIILFSQYLRLVPIPVPAYSKAKKLHTSKFFIFQTMPILLGIAVSWLVCYLLTIYDVLPSDPAQYGYLARTDVKGDVVNQASWFTFPYPGQWGMPTVSLAAVFGIMAGIICSMAESVGDYHACAKLSGAPPPPKHAISRGIGVEGIGCVLAGAFGTGNGTTSFSENVAALGITKVGSRTVILLSGIFMILMGMLGKMGAIFSTIPTPVIGGMFLIMFGVITAAGIANLQSTDMNSSRNIFIFGFSMFSALVIPHWIMKNPDFLVTGVTELDQVLQILLTTHMFVGGFLGFFLDNTIPGTKRERGLLTWDKVHLDDTSSILGVEDVYNLPFGITSCLSSQSWVRYIPFCPWRGHRFQHKSKDDDMSQGPGSEHLPENTRVINEFAL
;
A
#
# COMPACT_ATOMS: atom_id res chain seq x y z
N MET A 1 -23.05 46.97 -42.97
CA MET A 1 -24.49 47.23 -43.19
C MET A 1 -25.22 46.38 -42.18
N GLU A 2 -25.40 46.97 -40.99
CA GLU A 2 -26.71 47.39 -40.42
C GLU A 2 -27.12 46.28 -39.44
N GLU A 3 -27.48 46.52 -38.18
CA GLU A 3 -27.95 47.73 -37.51
C GLU A 3 -27.79 47.54 -35.99
N GLN A 4 -27.49 48.62 -35.26
CA GLN A 4 -27.52 48.68 -33.80
C GLN A 4 -28.96 48.87 -33.32
N VAL A 5 -29.38 48.17 -32.26
CA VAL A 5 -30.35 48.71 -31.30
C VAL A 5 -29.93 48.31 -29.88
N ASN A 6 -29.78 49.34 -29.05
CA ASN A 6 -29.49 49.33 -27.62
C ASN A 6 -30.84 49.33 -26.87
N ASP A 7 -30.99 48.57 -25.79
CA ASP A 7 -31.94 48.92 -24.73
C ASP A 7 -31.56 48.27 -23.38
N GLN A 8 -31.39 49.13 -22.37
CA GLN A 8 -31.29 48.79 -20.96
C GLN A 8 -32.69 48.62 -20.36
N ALA A 9 -32.94 47.56 -19.60
CA ALA A 9 -33.77 47.63 -18.39
C ALA A 9 -33.67 46.32 -17.58
N GLY A 10 -33.51 46.46 -16.26
CA GLY A 10 -33.47 45.35 -15.31
C GLY A 10 -34.81 44.63 -15.15
N GLY A 11 -34.73 43.34 -14.87
CA GLY A 11 -35.88 42.52 -14.50
C GLY A 11 -35.41 41.15 -14.00
N LYS A 12 -35.63 40.87 -12.71
CA LYS A 12 -35.48 39.54 -12.10
C LYS A 12 -36.31 38.53 -12.87
N VAL A 13 -35.70 37.47 -13.40
CA VAL A 13 -36.39 36.26 -13.85
C VAL A 13 -35.68 35.02 -13.32
N VAL A 14 -36.37 34.36 -12.40
CA VAL A 14 -36.16 32.95 -12.08
C VAL A 14 -36.82 32.14 -13.18
N LYS A 15 -36.05 31.34 -13.95
CA LYS A 15 -36.39 29.95 -14.33
C LYS A 15 -35.34 29.29 -15.23
N THR A 16 -35.11 28.03 -14.90
CA THR A 16 -34.77 26.89 -15.78
C THR A 16 -33.43 26.93 -16.52
N CYS A 17 -32.38 26.41 -15.87
CA CYS A 17 -31.26 25.82 -16.61
C CYS A 17 -31.69 24.46 -17.15
N GLY A 18 -31.80 24.40 -18.48
CA GLY A 18 -31.72 23.16 -19.24
C GLY A 18 -30.36 22.50 -19.08
N VAL A 19 -30.37 21.21 -19.39
CA VAL A 19 -29.25 20.28 -19.50
C VAL A 19 -27.98 20.98 -20.02
N SER A 20 -27.07 21.33 -19.12
CA SER A 20 -25.73 21.80 -19.44
C SER A 20 -24.76 20.65 -19.26
N CYS A 21 -23.98 20.36 -20.30
CA CYS A 21 -22.86 19.43 -20.30
C CYS A 21 -21.93 19.75 -19.11
N GLU A 22 -21.87 18.86 -18.12
CA GLU A 22 -20.86 18.88 -17.05
C GLU A 22 -19.47 18.75 -17.70
N SER A 23 -18.56 19.67 -17.38
CA SER A 23 -17.15 19.56 -17.79
C SER A 23 -16.51 18.34 -17.12
N GLU A 24 -15.55 17.69 -17.80
CA GLU A 24 -14.83 16.52 -17.24
C GLU A 24 -14.11 16.84 -15.91
N GLU A 25 -13.84 18.12 -15.63
CA GLU A 25 -13.29 18.60 -14.35
C GLU A 25 -14.27 18.47 -13.17
N ASP A 26 -15.59 18.60 -13.38
CA ASP A 26 -16.58 18.48 -12.29
C ASP A 26 -16.83 17.02 -11.88
N ARG A 27 -16.64 16.06 -12.79
CA ARG A 27 -16.79 14.62 -12.50
C ARG A 27 -15.67 14.04 -11.62
N ASN A 28 -14.55 14.73 -11.52
CA ASN A 28 -13.38 14.25 -10.78
C ASN A 28 -13.21 14.83 -9.38
N LYS A 29 -14.05 15.79 -8.98
CA LYS A 29 -14.00 16.37 -7.63
C LYS A 29 -14.33 15.31 -6.57
N PRO A 30 -13.58 15.26 -5.47
CA PRO A 30 -13.91 14.39 -4.35
C PRO A 30 -15.22 14.85 -3.70
N THR A 31 -16.07 13.89 -3.31
CA THR A 31 -17.31 14.13 -2.54
C THR A 31 -17.00 14.68 -1.15
N TYR A 32 -15.90 14.20 -0.56
CA TYR A 32 -15.33 14.71 0.68
C TYR A 32 -13.84 14.95 0.48
N CYS A 33 -13.39 16.18 0.71
CA CYS A 33 -11.98 16.55 0.70
C CYS A 33 -11.25 16.07 1.96
N VAL A 34 -9.92 16.20 1.96
CA VAL A 34 -9.02 15.76 3.05
C VAL A 34 -9.37 16.33 4.43
N THR A 35 -9.87 17.56 4.48
CA THR A 35 -10.24 18.26 5.71
C THR A 35 -11.70 18.06 6.12
N ASP A 36 -12.53 17.49 5.24
CA ASP A 36 -13.97 17.41 5.47
C ASP A 36 -14.30 16.34 6.49
N VAL A 37 -15.33 16.59 7.29
CA VAL A 37 -15.84 15.65 8.29
C VAL A 37 -17.27 15.26 7.92
N PRO A 38 -17.50 14.06 7.37
CA PRO A 38 -18.84 13.57 7.11
C PRO A 38 -19.67 13.44 8.40
N PRO A 39 -21.01 13.43 8.32
CA PRO A 39 -21.87 13.11 9.46
C PRO A 39 -21.47 11.78 10.11
N TRP A 40 -21.54 11.69 11.45
CA TRP A 40 -20.98 10.58 12.22
C TRP A 40 -21.41 9.18 11.74
N TYR A 41 -22.68 9.00 11.36
CA TYR A 41 -23.21 7.72 10.88
C TYR A 41 -22.64 7.33 9.51
N LEU A 42 -22.47 8.30 8.62
CA LEU A 42 -21.87 8.11 7.31
C LEU A 42 -20.37 7.87 7.44
N CYS A 43 -19.71 8.57 8.36
CA CYS A 43 -18.30 8.37 8.67
C CYS A 43 -18.04 6.92 9.11
N ILE A 44 -18.87 6.35 9.99
CA ILE A 44 -18.78 4.94 10.40
C ILE A 44 -18.92 4.01 9.19
N PHE A 45 -19.93 4.23 8.37
CA PHE A 45 -20.18 3.40 7.19
C PHE A 45 -19.01 3.42 6.20
N LEU A 46 -18.51 4.62 5.89
CA LEU A 46 -17.38 4.83 4.99
C LEU A 46 -16.08 4.25 5.57
N ALA A 47 -15.87 4.34 6.88
CA ALA A 47 -14.72 3.75 7.56
C ALA A 47 -14.72 2.23 7.44
N ILE A 48 -15.87 1.59 7.68
CA ILE A 48 -16.03 0.14 7.45
C ILE A 48 -15.77 -0.20 5.99
N GLN A 49 -16.27 0.61 5.05
CA GLN A 49 -16.04 0.39 3.62
C GLN A 49 -14.55 0.40 3.27
N HIS A 50 -13.77 1.39 3.73
CA HIS A 50 -12.32 1.46 3.48
C HIS A 50 -11.57 0.27 4.09
N TYR A 51 -11.94 -0.14 5.32
CA TYR A 51 -11.45 -1.37 5.93
C TYR A 51 -11.74 -2.62 5.07
N LEU A 52 -12.98 -2.79 4.60
CA LEU A 52 -13.38 -3.95 3.79
C LEU A 52 -12.71 -3.98 2.42
N THR A 53 -12.35 -2.83 1.85
CA THR A 53 -11.54 -2.75 0.64
C THR A 53 -10.13 -3.32 0.86
N ALA A 54 -9.53 -3.00 2.01
CA ALA A 54 -8.16 -3.44 2.33
C ALA A 54 -8.07 -4.89 2.85
N PHE A 55 -9.22 -5.48 3.16
CA PHE A 55 -9.36 -6.82 3.73
C PHE A 55 -8.55 -7.90 2.99
N GLY A 56 -8.69 -7.97 1.66
CA GLY A 56 -8.08 -9.02 0.86
C GLY A 56 -6.55 -9.06 1.00
N GLY A 57 -5.90 -7.90 0.82
CA GLY A 57 -4.45 -7.81 0.94
C GLY A 57 -3.94 -8.06 2.36
N ILE A 58 -4.61 -7.52 3.38
CA ILE A 58 -4.19 -7.66 4.78
C ILE A 58 -4.20 -9.12 5.24
N ILE A 59 -5.18 -9.92 4.83
CA ILE A 59 -5.29 -11.33 5.23
C ILE A 59 -4.38 -12.23 4.40
N SER A 60 -4.16 -11.86 3.13
CA SER A 60 -3.31 -12.64 2.22
C SER A 60 -1.89 -12.81 2.74
N ILE A 61 -1.30 -11.76 3.31
CA ILE A 61 0.10 -11.76 3.75
C ILE A 61 0.36 -12.78 4.88
N PRO A 62 -0.37 -12.76 6.02
CA PRO A 62 -0.24 -13.79 7.05
C PRO A 62 -0.46 -15.21 6.52
N LEU A 63 -1.39 -15.41 5.57
CA LEU A 63 -1.68 -16.73 4.98
C LEU A 63 -0.59 -17.24 4.02
N VAL A 64 0.17 -16.33 3.38
CA VAL A 64 1.37 -16.70 2.60
C VAL A 64 2.51 -17.02 3.54
N ILE A 65 2.78 -16.14 4.52
CA ILE A 65 3.91 -16.29 5.45
C ILE A 65 3.75 -17.52 6.35
N ALA A 66 2.50 -17.91 6.68
CA ALA A 66 2.21 -19.13 7.43
C ALA A 66 2.80 -20.40 6.80
N GLU A 67 2.93 -20.46 5.46
CA GLU A 67 3.57 -21.59 4.78
C GLU A 67 5.06 -21.67 5.11
N GLY A 68 5.77 -20.54 5.03
CA GLY A 68 7.19 -20.45 5.38
C GLY A 68 7.47 -20.62 6.89
N LEU A 69 6.50 -20.32 7.75
CA LEU A 69 6.58 -20.54 9.19
C LEU A 69 6.26 -21.99 9.61
N CYS A 70 5.89 -22.88 8.67
CA CYS A 70 5.43 -24.24 8.93
C CYS A 70 4.08 -24.30 9.70
N LEU A 71 3.22 -23.29 9.56
CA LEU A 71 1.91 -23.14 10.22
C LEU A 71 0.72 -23.60 9.36
N GLN A 72 0.96 -24.21 8.21
CA GLN A 72 -0.07 -24.60 7.22
C GLN A 72 -1.29 -25.36 7.77
N TYR A 73 -1.13 -26.18 8.83
CA TYR A 73 -2.21 -26.94 9.46
C TYR A 73 -2.69 -26.36 10.80
N ASP A 74 -2.10 -25.27 11.30
CA ASP A 74 -2.51 -24.61 12.55
C ASP A 74 -3.34 -23.36 12.26
N SER A 75 -4.62 -23.59 11.98
CA SER A 75 -5.56 -22.52 11.63
C SER A 75 -5.86 -21.57 12.79
N LEU A 76 -5.64 -22.00 14.04
CA LEU A 76 -5.82 -21.14 15.22
C LEU A 76 -4.71 -20.09 15.28
N THR A 77 -3.45 -20.51 15.15
CA THR A 77 -2.30 -19.59 15.12
C THR A 77 -2.32 -18.71 13.87
N GLN A 78 -2.73 -19.23 12.71
CA GLN A 78 -2.98 -18.39 11.53
C GLN A 78 -3.99 -17.27 11.83
N GLY A 79 -5.09 -17.58 12.54
CA GLY A 79 -6.07 -16.58 12.98
C GLY A 79 -5.48 -15.53 13.91
N LEU A 80 -4.59 -15.92 14.83
CA LEU A 80 -3.87 -15.00 15.71
C LEU A 80 -2.92 -14.06 14.95
N LEU A 81 -2.25 -14.55 13.91
CA LEU A 81 -1.41 -13.73 13.03
C LEU A 81 -2.25 -12.72 12.24
N ILE A 82 -3.41 -13.13 11.71
CA ILE A 82 -4.35 -12.23 11.03
C ILE A 82 -4.83 -11.11 11.96
N ASN A 83 -5.20 -11.47 13.19
CA ASN A 83 -5.62 -10.50 14.22
C ASN A 83 -4.51 -9.50 14.57
N THR A 84 -3.29 -10.00 14.79
CA THR A 84 -2.10 -9.17 15.05
C THR A 84 -1.84 -8.22 13.89
N MET A 85 -2.00 -8.69 12.65
CA MET A 85 -1.80 -7.88 11.46
C MET A 85 -2.83 -6.74 11.37
N PHE A 86 -4.12 -7.02 11.58
CA PHE A 86 -5.16 -5.99 11.61
C PHE A 86 -4.91 -4.95 12.71
N PHE A 87 -4.54 -5.41 13.91
CA PHE A 87 -4.27 -4.53 15.04
C PHE A 87 -3.15 -3.55 14.74
N VAL A 88 -2.01 -4.05 14.25
CA VAL A 88 -0.84 -3.21 13.93
C VAL A 88 -1.11 -2.31 12.72
N CYS A 89 -1.76 -2.81 11.67
CA CYS A 89 -2.11 -1.99 10.51
C CYS A 89 -3.04 -0.83 10.91
N GLY A 90 -3.98 -1.07 11.84
CA GLY A 90 -4.84 -0.02 12.40
C GLY A 90 -4.06 1.03 13.19
N LEU A 91 -3.13 0.59 14.05
CA LEU A 91 -2.23 1.49 14.78
C LEU A 91 -1.39 2.35 13.83
N CYS A 92 -0.77 1.72 12.83
CA CYS A 92 0.07 2.40 11.85
C CYS A 92 -0.75 3.35 10.96
N THR A 93 -1.99 2.99 10.62
CA THR A 93 -2.91 3.89 9.90
C THR A 93 -3.17 5.16 10.70
N ILE A 94 -3.47 5.02 12.00
CA ILE A 94 -3.68 6.19 12.86
C ILE A 94 -2.40 7.04 12.93
N LEU A 95 -1.23 6.43 13.14
CA LEU A 95 0.06 7.13 13.17
C LEU A 95 0.34 7.88 11.85
N GLN A 96 0.09 7.25 10.70
CA GLN A 96 0.38 7.82 9.40
C GLN A 96 -0.54 9.01 9.05
N VAL A 97 -1.83 8.90 9.38
CA VAL A 97 -2.81 9.97 9.12
C VAL A 97 -2.67 11.12 10.12
N THR A 98 -2.25 10.84 11.36
CA THR A 98 -2.05 11.88 12.39
C THR A 98 -0.70 12.60 12.29
N PHE A 99 0.39 11.83 12.29
CA PHE A 99 1.76 12.35 12.39
C PHE A 99 2.60 12.15 11.12
N GLY A 100 2.30 11.15 10.30
CA GLY A 100 3.03 10.85 9.07
C GLY A 100 2.73 11.87 7.95
N VAL A 101 2.38 11.37 6.76
CA VAL A 101 2.10 12.23 5.61
C VAL A 101 0.80 13.05 5.78
N ARG A 102 -0.11 12.64 6.68
CA ARG A 102 -1.41 13.29 6.93
C ARG A 102 -2.37 13.31 5.73
N LEU A 103 -2.26 12.33 4.84
CA LEU A 103 -3.23 12.06 3.77
C LEU A 103 -4.19 10.95 4.20
N PRO A 104 -5.36 10.79 3.55
CA PRO A 104 -6.32 9.70 3.82
C PRO A 104 -5.79 8.35 3.28
N ILE A 105 -4.66 7.89 3.81
CA ILE A 105 -3.98 6.65 3.41
C ILE A 105 -4.10 5.63 4.53
N LEU A 106 -4.64 4.47 4.18
CA LEU A 106 -4.66 3.29 5.02
C LEU A 106 -3.28 2.62 4.97
N GLN A 107 -2.77 2.19 6.12
CA GLN A 107 -1.57 1.37 6.21
C GLN A 107 -1.96 -0.11 6.23
N GLY A 108 -1.34 -0.91 5.39
CA GLY A 108 -1.54 -2.35 5.28
C GLY A 108 -0.22 -3.11 5.28
N GLY A 109 -0.29 -4.43 5.19
CA GLY A 109 0.92 -5.24 5.03
C GLY A 109 1.60 -5.00 3.70
N THR A 110 2.92 -5.18 3.67
CA THR A 110 3.73 -4.94 2.48
C THR A 110 4.11 -6.25 1.79
N PHE A 111 3.63 -6.40 0.55
CA PHE A 111 4.04 -7.52 -0.30
C PHE A 111 5.52 -7.45 -0.65
N ALA A 112 6.14 -6.26 -0.60
CA ALA A 112 7.58 -6.10 -0.81
C ALA A 112 8.42 -6.83 0.24
N LEU A 113 7.90 -7.10 1.44
CA LEU A 113 8.60 -7.90 2.45
C LEU A 113 8.27 -9.38 2.40
N VAL A 114 7.21 -9.79 1.69
CA VAL A 114 6.85 -11.22 1.59
C VAL A 114 7.93 -11.99 0.84
N THR A 115 8.42 -11.45 -0.28
CA THR A 115 9.41 -12.15 -1.11
C THR A 115 10.76 -12.35 -0.39
N PRO A 116 11.40 -11.35 0.25
CA PRO A 116 12.61 -11.58 1.03
C PRO A 116 12.36 -12.42 2.29
N ALA A 117 11.18 -12.32 2.92
CA ALA A 117 10.83 -13.19 4.05
C ALA A 117 10.76 -14.66 3.62
N MET A 118 10.13 -14.96 2.49
CA MET A 118 10.06 -16.32 1.95
C MET A 118 11.44 -16.81 1.49
N ALA A 119 12.25 -15.96 0.88
CA ALA A 119 13.64 -16.28 0.53
C ALA A 119 14.45 -16.68 1.77
N MET A 120 14.37 -15.91 2.84
CA MET A 120 14.99 -16.24 4.13
C MET A 120 14.48 -17.58 4.69
N LEU A 121 13.16 -17.79 4.70
CA LEU A 121 12.53 -19.02 5.23
C LEU A 121 12.81 -20.25 4.35
N SER A 122 13.26 -20.06 3.11
CA SER A 122 13.63 -21.15 2.19
C SER A 122 15.08 -21.63 2.31
N MET A 123 15.92 -20.93 3.08
CA MET A 123 17.32 -21.34 3.26
C MET A 123 17.42 -22.73 3.90
N PRO A 124 18.50 -23.51 3.65
CA PRO A 124 18.61 -24.90 4.09
C PRO A 124 18.45 -25.10 5.61
N GLU A 125 19.02 -24.20 6.39
CA GLU A 125 18.90 -24.12 7.87
C GLU A 125 17.46 -23.88 8.34
N TRP A 126 16.65 -23.25 7.49
CA TRP A 126 15.26 -22.92 7.73
C TRP A 126 14.30 -23.85 6.96
N LYS A 127 14.73 -25.01 6.47
CA LYS A 127 13.78 -25.97 5.87
C LYS A 127 12.78 -26.50 6.90
N CYS A 128 11.49 -26.45 6.59
CA CYS A 128 10.47 -27.05 7.45
C CYS A 128 10.73 -28.57 7.62
N PRO A 129 10.67 -29.12 8.84
CA PRO A 129 10.82 -30.55 9.06
C PRO A 129 9.76 -31.35 8.28
N ALA A 130 10.13 -32.50 7.71
CA ALA A 130 9.23 -33.28 6.86
C ALA A 130 7.89 -33.67 7.53
N TRP A 131 7.90 -33.89 8.85
CA TRP A 131 6.68 -34.20 9.61
C TRP A 131 5.68 -33.03 9.66
N THR A 132 6.14 -31.78 9.54
CA THR A 132 5.24 -30.60 9.48
C THR A 132 4.47 -30.48 8.17
N GLN A 133 4.85 -31.26 7.15
CA GLN A 133 4.19 -31.31 5.84
C GLN A 133 3.03 -32.31 5.80
N ASN A 134 2.88 -33.17 6.81
CA ASN A 134 1.82 -34.15 6.87
C ASN A 134 0.83 -33.80 7.97
N ALA A 135 -0.41 -33.47 7.61
CA ALA A 135 -1.46 -33.07 8.56
C ALA A 135 -1.63 -34.07 9.72
N SER A 136 -1.55 -35.37 9.45
CA SER A 136 -1.73 -36.44 10.45
C SER A 136 -0.60 -36.54 11.49
N LEU A 137 0.57 -35.97 11.19
CA LEU A 137 1.74 -36.01 12.07
C LEU A 137 1.90 -34.72 12.90
N VAL A 138 1.14 -33.67 12.58
CA VAL A 138 1.23 -32.38 13.25
C VAL A 138 0.37 -32.39 14.51
N ASN A 139 1.04 -32.28 15.66
CA ASN A 139 0.39 -31.95 16.92
C ASN A 139 0.65 -30.47 17.24
N THR A 140 -0.37 -29.62 17.04
CA THR A 140 -0.29 -28.17 17.22
C THR A 140 -0.01 -27.75 18.66
N SER A 141 -0.36 -28.58 19.63
CA SER A 141 -0.11 -28.33 21.06
C SER A 141 1.27 -28.82 21.52
N SER A 142 2.03 -29.49 20.66
CA SER A 142 3.37 -29.98 21.01
C SER A 142 4.34 -28.81 21.20
N PRO A 143 5.15 -28.79 22.28
CA PRO A 143 6.15 -27.75 22.47
C PRO A 143 7.17 -27.69 21.32
N VAL A 144 7.47 -28.85 20.72
CA VAL A 144 8.37 -28.95 19.56
C VAL A 144 7.80 -28.22 18.34
N PHE A 145 6.50 -28.38 18.07
CA PHE A 145 5.85 -27.67 16.97
C PHE A 145 5.84 -26.16 17.19
N ILE A 146 5.50 -25.76 18.42
CA ILE A 146 5.47 -24.35 18.82
C ILE A 146 6.87 -23.72 18.65
N GLU A 147 7.91 -24.40 19.09
CA GLU A 147 9.29 -23.92 18.98
C GLU A 147 9.75 -23.77 17.52
N VAL A 148 9.36 -24.70 16.63
CA VAL A 148 9.75 -24.66 15.20
C VAL A 148 9.25 -23.37 14.53
N TRP A 149 7.98 -23.03 14.67
CA TRP A 149 7.44 -21.83 14.01
C TRP A 149 7.81 -20.55 14.78
N GLN A 150 7.85 -20.58 16.12
CA GLN A 150 8.20 -19.39 16.91
C GLN A 150 9.65 -18.97 16.71
N THR A 151 10.59 -19.91 16.52
CA THR A 151 12.00 -19.55 16.25
C THR A 151 12.12 -18.79 14.94
N ARG A 152 11.43 -19.25 13.90
CA ARG A 152 11.36 -18.59 12.59
C ARG A 152 10.75 -17.20 12.69
N MET A 153 9.65 -17.13 13.41
CA MET A 153 8.93 -15.89 13.66
C MET A 153 9.81 -14.88 14.41
N ARG A 154 10.53 -15.32 15.44
CA ARG A 154 11.46 -14.49 16.22
C ARG A 154 12.62 -13.95 15.38
N THR A 155 13.15 -14.74 14.44
CA THR A 155 14.20 -14.28 13.53
C THR A 155 13.66 -13.30 12.49
N LEU A 156 12.47 -13.59 11.92
CA LEU A 156 11.82 -12.71 10.97
C LEU A 156 11.48 -11.35 11.60
N GLN A 157 10.88 -11.36 12.79
CA GLN A 157 10.44 -10.15 13.48
C GLN A 157 11.62 -9.26 13.87
N GLY A 158 12.72 -9.83 14.38
CA GLY A 158 13.91 -9.07 14.74
C GLY A 158 14.64 -8.50 13.52
N SER A 159 14.70 -9.27 12.44
CA SER A 159 15.30 -8.80 11.18
C SER A 159 14.50 -7.66 10.54
N ILE A 160 13.17 -7.72 10.59
CA ILE A 160 12.29 -6.61 10.18
C ILE A 160 12.55 -5.38 11.03
N MET A 161 12.57 -5.51 12.37
CA MET A 161 12.81 -4.36 13.26
C MET A 161 14.13 -3.65 12.93
N VAL A 162 15.22 -4.40 12.79
CA VAL A 162 16.55 -3.83 12.51
C VAL A 162 16.58 -3.19 11.12
N ALA A 163 16.06 -3.87 10.09
CA ALA A 163 16.02 -3.32 8.74
C ALA A 163 15.16 -2.05 8.66
N SER A 164 14.06 -1.98 9.41
CA SER A 164 13.17 -0.80 9.46
C SER A 164 13.77 0.41 10.18
N LEU A 165 14.80 0.24 11.01
CA LEU A 165 15.56 1.38 11.53
C LEU A 165 16.20 2.18 10.39
N LEU A 166 16.59 1.54 9.29
CA LEU A 166 17.06 2.26 8.11
C LEU A 166 15.95 3.15 7.53
N GLN A 167 14.72 2.64 7.44
CA GLN A 167 13.58 3.43 6.93
C GLN A 167 13.28 4.64 7.82
N VAL A 168 13.32 4.45 9.14
CA VAL A 168 13.20 5.54 10.12
C VAL A 168 14.28 6.59 9.88
N LEU A 169 15.55 6.16 9.76
CA LEU A 169 16.68 7.06 9.52
C LEU A 169 16.53 7.80 8.19
N VAL A 170 16.28 7.10 7.08
CA VAL A 170 16.11 7.69 5.73
C VAL A 170 14.93 8.65 5.68
N GLY A 171 13.82 8.30 6.33
CA GLY A 171 12.63 9.12 6.47
C GLY A 171 12.93 10.42 7.21
N PHE A 172 13.34 10.35 8.48
CA PHE A 172 13.54 11.55 9.31
C PHE A 172 14.81 12.36 8.98
N SER A 173 15.76 11.82 8.22
CA SER A 173 16.92 12.57 7.73
C SER A 173 16.68 13.30 6.40
N GLY A 174 15.53 13.07 5.74
CA GLY A 174 15.24 13.65 4.43
C GLY A 174 16.06 13.05 3.29
N LEU A 175 16.85 11.99 3.55
CA LEU A 175 17.65 11.29 2.53
C LEU A 175 16.79 10.72 1.40
N ILE A 176 15.49 10.52 1.63
CA ILE A 176 14.54 10.10 0.60
C ILE A 176 14.58 11.02 -0.64
N GLY A 177 14.75 12.33 -0.47
CA GLY A 177 14.83 13.27 -1.60
C GLY A 177 16.09 13.08 -2.45
N LEU A 178 17.20 12.63 -1.84
CA LEU A 178 18.42 12.26 -2.56
C LEU A 178 18.23 10.92 -3.29
N LEU A 179 17.63 9.93 -2.61
CA LEU A 179 17.38 8.60 -3.15
C LEU A 179 16.47 8.65 -4.39
N MET A 180 15.38 9.42 -4.32
CA MET A 180 14.41 9.60 -5.41
C MET A 180 15.01 10.29 -6.65
N ARG A 181 16.19 10.93 -6.55
CA ARG A 181 16.89 11.47 -7.73
C ARG A 181 17.46 10.37 -8.64
N PHE A 182 17.75 9.20 -8.07
CA PHE A 182 18.36 8.08 -8.79
C PHE A 182 17.37 6.95 -9.06
N ILE A 183 16.28 6.88 -8.29
CA ILE A 183 15.21 5.90 -8.46
C ILE A 183 14.13 6.50 -9.37
N GLY A 184 14.17 6.13 -10.64
CA GLY A 184 13.15 6.50 -11.62
C GLY A 184 12.06 5.42 -11.78
N PRO A 185 11.03 5.70 -12.60
CA PRO A 185 9.96 4.74 -12.88
C PRO A 185 10.47 3.44 -13.54
N LEU A 186 11.57 3.50 -14.30
CA LEU A 186 12.23 2.32 -14.89
C LEU A 186 12.85 1.38 -13.86
N THR A 187 13.17 1.87 -12.66
CA THR A 187 13.61 1.07 -11.53
C THR A 187 12.41 0.50 -10.77
N ILE A 188 11.41 1.34 -10.53
CA ILE A 188 10.23 0.99 -9.72
C ILE A 188 9.39 -0.07 -10.41
N ALA A 189 9.15 0.08 -11.71
CA ALA A 189 8.29 -0.80 -12.48
C ALA A 189 8.68 -2.28 -12.41
N PRO A 190 9.93 -2.70 -12.72
CA PRO A 190 10.32 -4.10 -12.58
C PRO A 190 10.24 -4.56 -11.13
N THR A 191 10.68 -3.74 -10.17
CA THR A 191 10.66 -4.09 -8.74
C THR A 191 9.26 -4.47 -8.27
N ILE A 192 8.26 -3.60 -8.49
CA ILE A 192 6.86 -3.85 -8.09
C ILE A 192 6.25 -4.99 -8.91
N SER A 193 6.52 -5.04 -10.22
CA SER A 193 5.96 -6.10 -11.08
C SER A 193 6.40 -7.49 -10.63
N LEU A 194 7.65 -7.61 -10.18
CA LEU A 194 8.24 -8.87 -9.73
C LEU A 194 7.78 -9.29 -8.34
N ILE A 195 7.28 -8.37 -7.51
CA ILE A 195 6.59 -8.74 -6.26
C ILE A 195 5.39 -9.62 -6.59
N GLY A 196 4.53 -9.17 -7.52
CA GLY A 196 3.37 -9.94 -7.96
C GLY A 196 3.77 -11.24 -8.66
N LEU A 197 4.67 -11.17 -9.65
CA LEU A 197 5.05 -12.35 -10.43
C LEU A 197 5.74 -13.43 -9.59
N SER A 198 6.59 -13.08 -8.63
CA SER A 198 7.37 -14.07 -7.86
C SER A 198 6.54 -14.94 -6.91
N LEU A 199 5.30 -14.55 -6.63
CA LEU A 199 4.38 -15.31 -5.77
C LEU A 199 3.52 -16.32 -6.55
N TYR A 200 3.87 -16.60 -7.82
CA TYR A 200 3.15 -17.53 -8.69
C TYR A 200 3.09 -18.95 -8.12
N ASP A 201 4.13 -19.41 -7.43
CA ASP A 201 4.20 -20.78 -6.90
C ASP A 201 3.18 -20.99 -5.76
N SER A 202 3.15 -20.06 -4.79
CA SER A 202 2.16 -20.09 -3.70
C SER A 202 0.73 -19.97 -4.25
N ALA A 203 0.50 -19.10 -5.24
CA ALA A 203 -0.80 -19.03 -5.92
C ALA A 203 -1.16 -20.34 -6.62
N GLY A 204 -0.20 -20.97 -7.31
CA GLY A 204 -0.36 -22.23 -8.03
C GLY A 204 -0.71 -23.40 -7.11
N ILE A 205 0.00 -23.56 -5.99
CA ILE A 205 -0.27 -24.62 -5.00
C ILE A 205 -1.68 -24.46 -4.40
N LYS A 206 -2.05 -23.25 -3.96
CA LYS A 206 -3.37 -23.01 -3.37
C LYS A 206 -4.50 -23.19 -4.40
N THR A 207 -4.31 -22.72 -5.63
CA THR A 207 -5.27 -22.90 -6.72
C THR A 207 -5.40 -24.38 -7.12
N GLY A 208 -4.27 -25.08 -7.18
CA GLY A 208 -4.18 -26.49 -7.53
C GLY A 208 -4.88 -27.42 -6.53
N SER A 209 -5.18 -26.95 -5.31
CA SER A 209 -5.97 -27.72 -4.35
C SER A 209 -7.39 -28.03 -4.86
N HIS A 210 -8.00 -27.11 -5.63
CA HIS A 210 -9.23 -27.35 -6.39
C HIS A 210 -9.46 -26.27 -7.47
N TRP A 211 -9.01 -26.54 -8.70
CA TRP A 211 -9.13 -25.66 -9.88
C TRP A 211 -10.54 -25.15 -10.13
N GLY A 212 -11.59 -25.98 -10.00
CA GLY A 212 -12.97 -25.55 -10.23
C GLY A 212 -13.44 -24.41 -9.31
N ILE A 213 -13.23 -24.55 -8.00
CA ILE A 213 -13.59 -23.54 -7.00
C ILE A 213 -12.70 -22.30 -7.12
N SER A 214 -11.41 -22.48 -7.38
CA SER A 214 -10.52 -21.34 -7.61
C SER A 214 -10.92 -20.55 -8.85
N ALA A 215 -11.21 -21.23 -9.97
CA ALA A 215 -11.69 -20.60 -11.20
C ALA A 215 -13.03 -19.88 -10.98
N MET A 216 -13.97 -20.51 -10.27
CA MET A 216 -15.22 -19.87 -9.88
C MET A 216 -14.98 -18.60 -9.07
N THR A 217 -14.09 -18.66 -8.07
CA THR A 217 -13.73 -17.50 -7.24
C THR A 217 -13.15 -16.38 -8.10
N THR A 218 -12.21 -16.69 -8.98
CA THR A 218 -11.61 -15.74 -9.92
C THR A 218 -12.67 -15.12 -10.84
N VAL A 219 -13.55 -15.93 -11.44
CA VAL A 219 -14.63 -15.44 -12.32
C VAL A 219 -15.59 -14.53 -11.56
N LEU A 220 -15.97 -14.86 -10.32
CA LEU A 220 -16.82 -14.02 -9.49
C LEU A 220 -16.15 -12.68 -9.17
N ILE A 221 -14.86 -12.69 -8.81
CA ILE A 221 -14.11 -11.45 -8.56
C ILE A 221 -14.04 -10.59 -9.83
N ILE A 222 -13.79 -11.18 -11.00
CA ILE A 222 -13.78 -10.45 -12.29
C ILE A 222 -15.17 -9.89 -12.61
N LEU A 223 -16.21 -10.71 -12.46
CA LEU A 223 -17.60 -10.31 -12.69
C LEU A 223 -17.97 -9.12 -11.81
N PHE A 224 -17.68 -9.18 -10.51
CA PHE A 224 -17.98 -8.12 -9.56
C PHE A 224 -17.13 -6.86 -9.80
N SER A 225 -15.82 -7.01 -9.99
CA SER A 225 -14.91 -5.86 -10.12
C SER A 225 -14.96 -5.14 -11.46
N GLN A 226 -15.21 -5.85 -12.57
CA GLN A 226 -15.13 -5.30 -13.92
C GLN A 226 -16.51 -5.10 -14.56
N TYR A 227 -17.37 -6.11 -14.51
CA TYR A 227 -18.64 -6.10 -15.25
C TYR A 227 -19.80 -5.49 -14.45
N LEU A 228 -19.91 -5.82 -13.15
CA LEU A 228 -21.01 -5.35 -12.29
C LEU A 228 -20.65 -4.09 -11.49
N ARG A 229 -19.47 -3.52 -11.72
CA ARG A 229 -18.94 -2.36 -10.97
C ARG A 229 -19.92 -1.20 -10.90
N LEU A 230 -20.63 -0.90 -11.99
CA LEU A 230 -21.55 0.25 -12.07
C LEU A 230 -23.01 -0.14 -11.88
N VAL A 231 -23.30 -1.36 -11.38
CA VAL A 231 -24.67 -1.80 -11.14
C VAL A 231 -25.10 -1.37 -9.73
N PRO A 232 -26.06 -0.44 -9.60
CA PRO A 232 -26.56 -0.02 -8.30
C PRO A 232 -27.51 -1.07 -7.75
N ILE A 233 -27.24 -1.54 -6.52
CA ILE A 233 -28.20 -2.36 -5.79
C ILE A 233 -29.16 -1.43 -5.03
N PRO A 234 -30.49 -1.62 -5.16
CA PRO A 234 -31.45 -0.88 -4.36
C PRO A 234 -31.39 -1.35 -2.90
N VAL A 235 -30.88 -0.50 -2.01
CA VAL A 235 -30.80 -0.80 -0.56
C VAL A 235 -31.81 0.08 0.18
N PRO A 236 -32.63 -0.48 1.09
CA PRO A 236 -33.54 0.33 1.89
C PRO A 236 -32.74 1.25 2.81
N ALA A 237 -32.89 2.56 2.61
CA ALA A 237 -32.27 3.61 3.40
C ALA A 237 -33.33 4.39 4.17
N TYR A 238 -33.06 4.70 5.42
CA TYR A 238 -33.95 5.51 6.25
C TYR A 238 -33.42 6.94 6.33
N SER A 239 -34.23 7.92 5.93
CA SER A 239 -33.92 9.34 6.10
C SER A 239 -35.06 10.03 6.85
N LYS A 240 -34.73 10.88 7.84
CA LYS A 240 -35.73 11.64 8.62
C LYS A 240 -36.68 12.46 7.73
N ALA A 241 -36.22 12.89 6.55
CA ALA A 241 -37.03 13.67 5.61
C ALA A 241 -37.93 12.83 4.68
N LYS A 242 -37.50 11.61 4.31
CA LYS A 242 -38.19 10.76 3.31
C LYS A 242 -38.69 9.42 3.85
N LYS A 243 -38.61 9.18 5.17
CA LYS A 243 -38.87 7.88 5.82
C LYS A 243 -38.03 6.77 5.14
N LEU A 244 -38.60 5.59 4.92
CA LEU A 244 -37.98 4.48 4.21
C LEU A 244 -37.98 4.79 2.70
N HIS A 245 -36.81 4.99 2.11
CA HIS A 245 -36.63 5.20 0.68
C HIS A 245 -35.53 4.27 0.15
N THR A 246 -35.59 3.93 -1.13
CA THR A 246 -34.57 3.07 -1.74
C THR A 246 -33.40 3.94 -2.19
N SER A 247 -32.21 3.69 -1.65
CA SER A 247 -30.96 4.33 -2.08
C SER A 247 -30.19 3.39 -3.01
N LYS A 248 -29.47 3.96 -3.98
CA LYS A 248 -28.61 3.22 -4.90
C LYS A 248 -27.23 3.03 -4.25
N PHE A 249 -26.85 1.79 -3.96
CA PHE A 249 -25.53 1.47 -3.40
C PHE A 249 -24.73 0.58 -4.36
N PHE A 250 -23.49 0.99 -4.67
CA PHE A 250 -22.60 0.27 -5.60
C PHE A 250 -21.67 -0.68 -4.82
N ILE A 251 -22.23 -1.77 -4.28
CA ILE A 251 -21.45 -2.71 -3.46
C ILE A 251 -20.30 -3.39 -4.23
N PHE A 252 -20.53 -3.70 -5.52
CA PHE A 252 -19.54 -4.36 -6.37
C PHE A 252 -18.34 -3.47 -6.69
N GLN A 253 -18.51 -2.16 -6.61
CA GLN A 253 -17.44 -1.18 -6.80
C GLN A 253 -16.52 -1.09 -5.59
N THR A 254 -17.06 -1.31 -4.39
CA THR A 254 -16.39 -1.02 -3.12
C THR A 254 -15.75 -2.25 -2.50
N MET A 255 -16.37 -3.43 -2.63
CA MET A 255 -15.87 -4.67 -2.04
C MET A 255 -15.97 -5.90 -2.97
N PRO A 256 -15.52 -5.82 -4.24
CA PRO A 256 -15.67 -6.92 -5.19
C PRO A 256 -14.94 -8.19 -4.77
N ILE A 257 -13.71 -8.06 -4.23
CA ILE A 257 -12.89 -9.20 -3.82
C ILE A 257 -13.54 -9.94 -2.65
N LEU A 258 -13.95 -9.20 -1.61
CA LEU A 258 -14.63 -9.76 -0.44
C LEU A 258 -15.93 -10.47 -0.82
N LEU A 259 -16.75 -9.87 -1.70
CA LEU A 259 -17.98 -10.50 -2.19
C LEU A 259 -17.69 -11.79 -2.96
N GLY A 260 -16.66 -11.79 -3.82
CA GLY A 260 -16.25 -12.98 -4.56
C GLY A 260 -15.84 -14.13 -3.63
N ILE A 261 -15.08 -13.81 -2.58
CA ILE A 261 -14.71 -14.77 -1.53
C ILE A 261 -15.94 -15.24 -0.77
N ALA A 262 -16.82 -14.35 -0.33
CA ALA A 262 -18.00 -14.70 0.47
C ALA A 262 -18.96 -15.62 -0.29
N VAL A 263 -19.23 -15.34 -1.58
CA VAL A 263 -20.06 -16.20 -2.43
C VAL A 263 -19.39 -17.56 -2.67
N SER A 264 -18.09 -17.58 -2.98
CA SER A 264 -17.36 -18.82 -3.21
C SER A 264 -17.28 -19.68 -1.96
N TRP A 265 -17.09 -19.05 -0.81
CA TRP A 265 -17.07 -19.70 0.49
C TRP A 265 -18.45 -20.27 0.85
N LEU A 266 -19.54 -19.55 0.57
CA LEU A 266 -20.90 -20.06 0.71
C LEU A 266 -21.14 -21.28 -0.19
N VAL A 267 -20.66 -21.27 -1.43
CA VAL A 267 -20.76 -22.43 -2.33
C VAL A 267 -19.96 -23.60 -1.76
N CYS A 268 -18.73 -23.40 -1.29
CA CYS A 268 -17.96 -24.46 -0.62
C CYS A 268 -18.71 -25.03 0.60
N TYR A 269 -19.34 -24.17 1.40
CA TYR A 269 -20.15 -24.58 2.54
C TYR A 269 -21.33 -25.47 2.12
N LEU A 270 -22.08 -25.08 1.09
CA LEU A 270 -23.17 -25.89 0.54
C LEU A 270 -22.65 -27.23 0.00
N LEU A 271 -21.57 -27.22 -0.79
CA LEU A 271 -20.97 -28.44 -1.33
C LEU A 271 -20.44 -29.39 -0.23
N THR A 272 -20.03 -28.82 0.91
CA THR A 272 -19.61 -29.60 2.10
C THR A 272 -20.82 -30.26 2.76
N ILE A 273 -21.93 -29.55 2.96
CA ILE A 273 -23.15 -30.11 3.58
C ILE A 273 -23.78 -31.21 2.72
N TYR A 274 -23.76 -31.04 1.39
CA TYR A 274 -24.29 -32.05 0.47
C TYR A 274 -23.29 -33.19 0.18
N ASP A 275 -22.16 -33.26 0.90
CA ASP A 275 -21.09 -34.26 0.74
C ASP A 275 -20.64 -34.48 -0.71
N VAL A 276 -20.65 -33.40 -1.50
CA VAL A 276 -20.14 -33.40 -2.88
C VAL A 276 -18.60 -33.40 -2.88
N LEU A 277 -17.99 -32.81 -1.86
CA LEU A 277 -16.54 -32.75 -1.69
C LEU A 277 -16.03 -33.96 -0.90
N PRO A 278 -14.89 -34.55 -1.26
CA PRO A 278 -14.40 -35.77 -0.63
C PRO A 278 -13.96 -35.54 0.82
N SER A 279 -14.26 -36.50 1.69
CA SER A 279 -13.90 -36.46 3.12
C SER A 279 -12.50 -37.01 3.42
N ASP A 280 -11.87 -37.68 2.46
CA ASP A 280 -10.52 -38.24 2.59
C ASP A 280 -9.45 -37.15 2.36
N PRO A 281 -8.54 -36.90 3.34
CA PRO A 281 -7.48 -35.90 3.22
C PRO A 281 -6.54 -36.09 2.03
N ALA A 282 -6.40 -37.31 1.52
CA ALA A 282 -5.54 -37.62 0.38
C ALA A 282 -6.19 -37.30 -0.98
N GLN A 283 -7.50 -37.05 -1.01
CA GLN A 283 -8.23 -36.85 -2.26
C GLN A 283 -8.27 -35.39 -2.71
N TYR A 284 -8.23 -35.21 -4.03
CA TYR A 284 -8.36 -33.91 -4.68
C TYR A 284 -9.67 -33.22 -4.28
N GLY A 285 -9.58 -31.98 -3.80
CA GLY A 285 -10.75 -31.21 -3.36
C GLY A 285 -11.08 -31.28 -1.87
N TYR A 286 -10.38 -32.11 -1.08
CA TYR A 286 -10.57 -32.14 0.38
C TYR A 286 -10.39 -30.76 1.04
N LEU A 287 -9.35 -30.02 0.63
CA LEU A 287 -9.04 -28.67 1.15
C LEU A 287 -10.07 -27.59 0.76
N ALA A 288 -11.06 -27.93 -0.07
CA ALA A 288 -12.18 -27.05 -0.39
C ALA A 288 -13.31 -27.12 0.66
N ARG A 289 -13.33 -28.17 1.49
CA ARG A 289 -14.37 -28.36 2.49
C ARG A 289 -14.25 -27.32 3.60
N THR A 290 -15.40 -26.87 4.12
CA THR A 290 -15.46 -25.85 5.17
C THR A 290 -15.40 -26.43 6.58
N ASP A 291 -15.65 -27.72 6.75
CA ASP A 291 -15.63 -28.43 8.04
C ASP A 291 -14.24 -28.88 8.48
N VAL A 292 -13.25 -28.86 7.57
CA VAL A 292 -11.82 -29.19 7.85
C VAL A 292 -11.25 -28.33 8.98
N LYS A 293 -11.74 -27.10 9.14
CA LYS A 293 -11.30 -26.13 10.15
C LYS A 293 -12.40 -25.80 11.17
N GLY A 294 -13.44 -26.63 11.25
CA GLY A 294 -14.74 -26.31 11.88
C GLY A 294 -14.68 -25.93 13.37
N ASP A 295 -13.70 -26.41 14.14
CA ASP A 295 -13.60 -26.11 15.58
C ASP A 295 -12.70 -24.92 15.94
N VAL A 296 -12.01 -24.34 14.97
CA VAL A 296 -11.08 -23.22 15.21
C VAL A 296 -11.81 -22.01 15.77
N VAL A 297 -13.02 -21.74 15.27
CA VAL A 297 -13.86 -20.63 15.73
C VAL A 297 -14.33 -20.87 17.16
N ASN A 298 -14.61 -22.11 17.57
CA ASN A 298 -15.02 -22.42 18.94
C ASN A 298 -13.85 -22.28 19.93
N GLN A 299 -12.67 -22.77 19.55
CA GLN A 299 -11.45 -22.75 20.36
C GLN A 299 -10.86 -21.34 20.53
N ALA A 300 -11.02 -20.45 19.55
CA ALA A 300 -10.49 -19.10 19.63
C ALA A 300 -11.11 -18.31 20.78
N SER A 301 -10.32 -17.49 21.47
CA SER A 301 -10.86 -16.58 22.49
C SER A 301 -11.71 -15.47 21.84
N TRP A 302 -12.65 -14.91 22.60
CA TRP A 302 -13.42 -13.75 22.14
C TRP A 302 -12.55 -12.51 21.98
N PHE A 303 -11.67 -12.28 22.95
CA PHE A 303 -10.75 -11.16 22.96
C PHE A 303 -9.32 -11.67 23.02
N THR A 304 -8.50 -11.21 22.10
CA THR A 304 -7.05 -11.39 22.10
C THR A 304 -6.43 -10.03 21.99
N PHE A 305 -5.50 -9.69 22.88
CA PHE A 305 -4.78 -8.43 22.79
C PHE A 305 -3.37 -8.70 22.26
N PRO A 306 -3.04 -8.32 21.02
CA PRO A 306 -1.67 -8.41 20.52
C PRO A 306 -0.75 -7.51 21.35
N TYR A 307 0.43 -8.00 21.70
CA TYR A 307 1.42 -7.23 22.47
C TYR A 307 2.84 -7.43 21.92
N PRO A 308 3.76 -6.47 22.13
CA PRO A 308 5.15 -6.61 21.72
C PRO A 308 5.83 -7.84 22.33
N GLY A 309 6.53 -8.62 21.51
CA GLY A 309 7.25 -9.82 21.95
C GLY A 309 6.36 -11.02 22.27
N GLN A 310 5.11 -11.06 21.78
CA GLN A 310 4.17 -12.16 22.05
C GLN A 310 4.67 -13.55 21.60
N TRP A 311 5.61 -13.61 20.65
CA TRP A 311 6.24 -14.86 20.18
C TRP A 311 7.61 -15.14 20.81
N GLY A 312 7.97 -14.40 21.86
CA GLY A 312 9.27 -14.45 22.53
C GLY A 312 10.24 -13.36 22.05
N MET A 313 11.45 -13.36 22.63
CA MET A 313 12.47 -12.34 22.34
C MET A 313 12.92 -12.41 20.86
N PRO A 314 12.89 -11.28 20.11
CA PRO A 314 13.37 -11.23 18.74
C PRO A 314 14.84 -11.65 18.61
N THR A 315 15.14 -12.39 17.56
CA THR A 315 16.51 -12.72 17.14
C THR A 315 16.78 -12.11 15.77
N VAL A 316 18.04 -11.91 15.42
CA VAL A 316 18.41 -11.21 14.19
C VAL A 316 19.35 -12.10 13.38
N SER A 317 19.09 -12.21 12.08
CA SER A 317 20.01 -12.80 11.11
C SER A 317 20.54 -11.69 10.21
N LEU A 318 21.86 -11.66 9.99
CA LEU A 318 22.48 -10.64 9.15
C LEU A 318 21.95 -10.72 7.72
N ALA A 319 21.92 -11.94 7.15
CA ALA A 319 21.39 -12.20 5.83
C ALA A 319 19.94 -11.74 5.68
N ALA A 320 19.10 -12.07 6.67
CA ALA A 320 17.70 -11.65 6.71
C ALA A 320 17.56 -10.12 6.73
N VAL A 321 18.37 -9.42 7.52
CA VAL A 321 18.34 -7.94 7.58
C VAL A 321 18.61 -7.33 6.22
N PHE A 322 19.64 -7.79 5.49
CA PHE A 322 19.95 -7.27 4.15
C PHE A 322 18.86 -7.58 3.13
N GLY A 323 18.27 -8.78 3.17
CA GLY A 323 17.15 -9.14 2.31
C GLY A 323 15.91 -8.28 2.57
N ILE A 324 15.52 -8.13 3.83
CA ILE A 324 14.38 -7.30 4.21
C ILE A 324 14.62 -5.82 3.89
N MET A 325 15.85 -5.33 4.04
CA MET A 325 16.24 -3.96 3.69
C MET A 325 15.98 -3.65 2.21
N ALA A 326 16.24 -4.59 1.30
CA ALA A 326 15.86 -4.46 -0.11
C ALA A 326 14.34 -4.32 -0.29
N GLY A 327 13.57 -5.13 0.44
CA GLY A 327 12.10 -5.03 0.55
C GLY A 327 11.64 -3.64 0.95
N ILE A 328 12.24 -3.10 2.01
CA ILE A 328 11.92 -1.80 2.59
C ILE A 328 12.23 -0.67 1.59
N ILE A 329 13.38 -0.69 0.90
CA ILE A 329 13.71 0.36 -0.09
C ILE A 329 12.67 0.40 -1.22
N CYS A 330 12.20 -0.76 -1.69
CA CYS A 330 11.10 -0.83 -2.64
C CYS A 330 9.82 -0.23 -2.07
N SER A 331 9.45 -0.65 -0.85
CA SER A 331 8.26 -0.16 -0.15
C SER A 331 8.28 1.37 0.01
N MET A 332 9.45 1.97 0.26
CA MET A 332 9.59 3.43 0.30
C MET A 332 9.25 4.08 -1.04
N ALA A 333 9.73 3.52 -2.15
CA ALA A 333 9.47 4.06 -3.49
C ALA A 333 7.98 3.95 -3.88
N GLU A 334 7.36 2.81 -3.55
CA GLU A 334 5.92 2.57 -3.70
C GLU A 334 5.09 3.60 -2.90
N SER A 335 5.42 3.78 -1.62
CA SER A 335 4.73 4.75 -0.75
C SER A 335 4.82 6.20 -1.24
N VAL A 336 5.95 6.62 -1.82
CA VAL A 336 6.04 7.97 -2.41
C VAL A 336 5.03 8.13 -3.56
N GLY A 337 4.89 7.11 -4.41
CA GLY A 337 3.89 7.08 -5.48
C GLY A 337 2.47 7.19 -4.92
N ASP A 338 2.17 6.43 -3.87
CA ASP A 338 0.87 6.47 -3.19
C ASP A 338 0.55 7.81 -2.54
N TYR A 339 1.55 8.51 -1.98
CA TYR A 339 1.34 9.85 -1.42
C TYR A 339 0.90 10.84 -2.48
N HIS A 340 1.54 10.81 -3.66
CA HIS A 340 1.16 11.68 -4.78
C HIS A 340 -0.20 11.30 -5.38
N ALA A 341 -0.46 10.01 -5.59
CA ALA A 341 -1.74 9.54 -6.10
C ALA A 341 -2.88 9.90 -5.14
N CYS A 342 -2.69 9.67 -3.84
CA CYS A 342 -3.68 9.98 -2.82
C CYS A 342 -3.95 11.49 -2.72
N ALA A 343 -2.92 12.33 -2.74
CA ALA A 343 -3.10 13.79 -2.75
C ALA A 343 -3.98 14.24 -3.93
N LYS A 344 -3.67 13.77 -5.14
CA LYS A 344 -4.44 14.06 -6.35
C LYS A 344 -5.90 13.59 -6.24
N LEU A 345 -6.14 12.36 -5.79
CA LEU A 345 -7.48 11.77 -5.73
C LEU A 345 -8.35 12.34 -4.59
N SER A 346 -7.71 12.86 -3.54
CA SER A 346 -8.39 13.46 -2.39
C SER A 346 -8.59 14.98 -2.51
N GLY A 347 -8.12 15.59 -3.60
CA GLY A 347 -8.21 17.04 -3.81
C GLY A 347 -7.23 17.85 -2.94
N ALA A 348 -6.19 17.21 -2.40
CA ALA A 348 -5.12 17.90 -1.68
C ALA A 348 -4.02 18.38 -2.65
N PRO A 349 -3.30 19.46 -2.29
CA PRO A 349 -2.12 19.86 -3.05
C PRO A 349 -1.03 18.79 -2.97
N PRO A 350 -0.09 18.74 -3.93
CA PRO A 350 1.03 17.81 -3.92
C PRO A 350 1.78 17.83 -2.58
N PRO A 351 2.18 16.67 -2.03
CA PRO A 351 2.85 16.61 -0.74
C PRO A 351 4.24 17.24 -0.82
N PRO A 352 4.56 18.22 0.04
CA PRO A 352 5.90 18.81 0.07
C PRO A 352 6.93 17.79 0.59
N LYS A 353 8.22 18.03 0.30
CA LYS A 353 9.32 17.13 0.69
C LYS A 353 9.33 16.77 2.17
N HIS A 354 8.99 17.73 3.05
CA HIS A 354 8.95 17.47 4.49
C HIS A 354 7.83 16.49 4.88
N ALA A 355 6.71 16.49 4.15
CA ALA A 355 5.58 15.60 4.42
C ALA A 355 5.88 14.19 3.94
N ILE A 356 6.55 14.07 2.79
CA ILE A 356 7.05 12.78 2.27
C ILE A 356 8.08 12.18 3.23
N SER A 357 9.10 12.96 3.61
CA SER A 357 10.15 12.56 4.57
C SER A 357 9.56 12.08 5.90
N ARG A 358 8.60 12.83 6.45
CA ARG A 358 7.88 12.45 7.66
C ARG A 358 7.02 11.20 7.46
N GLY A 359 6.32 11.09 6.33
CA GLY A 359 5.51 9.93 5.96
C GLY A 359 6.33 8.65 5.95
N ILE A 360 7.48 8.64 5.27
CA ILE A 360 8.39 7.50 5.23
C ILE A 360 8.99 7.19 6.61
N GLY A 361 9.31 8.22 7.40
CA GLY A 361 9.83 8.03 8.76
C GLY A 361 8.81 7.36 9.69
N VAL A 362 7.55 7.80 9.66
CA VAL A 362 6.46 7.22 10.45
C VAL A 362 6.07 5.83 9.95
N GLU A 363 6.12 5.60 8.64
CA GLU A 363 5.95 4.26 8.06
C GLU A 363 7.06 3.30 8.54
N GLY A 364 8.31 3.75 8.61
CA GLY A 364 9.41 3.00 9.21
C GLY A 364 9.18 2.68 10.69
N ILE A 365 8.63 3.61 11.48
CA ILE A 365 8.20 3.34 12.86
C ILE A 365 7.11 2.26 12.86
N GLY A 366 6.17 2.33 11.93
CA GLY A 366 5.13 1.32 11.74
C GLY A 366 5.71 -0.07 11.49
N CYS A 367 6.71 -0.20 10.63
CA CYS A 367 7.41 -1.46 10.40
C CYS A 367 8.17 -1.97 11.64
N VAL A 368 8.80 -1.08 12.41
CA VAL A 368 9.43 -1.45 13.70
C VAL A 368 8.37 -1.97 14.67
N LEU A 369 7.21 -1.33 14.76
CA LEU A 369 6.08 -1.81 15.56
C LEU A 369 5.55 -3.15 15.04
N ALA A 370 5.45 -3.33 13.73
CA ALA A 370 5.02 -4.58 13.12
C ALA A 370 5.96 -5.75 13.41
N GLY A 371 7.27 -5.51 13.42
CA GLY A 371 8.24 -6.47 13.92
C GLY A 371 8.12 -6.68 15.43
N ALA A 372 7.97 -5.62 16.23
CA ALA A 372 7.88 -5.75 17.69
C ALA A 372 6.65 -6.56 18.15
N PHE A 373 5.48 -6.32 17.55
CA PHE A 373 4.25 -7.09 17.81
C PHE A 373 4.26 -8.46 17.12
N GLY A 374 5.24 -8.75 16.26
CA GLY A 374 5.34 -10.05 15.61
C GLY A 374 4.22 -10.28 14.60
N THR A 375 4.03 -9.36 13.65
CA THR A 375 3.12 -9.58 12.50
C THR A 375 3.73 -10.52 11.44
N GLY A 376 5.06 -10.65 11.45
CA GLY A 376 5.80 -11.41 10.43
C GLY A 376 6.02 -10.62 9.14
N ASN A 377 5.55 -9.37 9.09
CA ASN A 377 5.68 -8.50 7.94
C ASN A 377 5.92 -7.04 8.41
N GLY A 378 6.05 -6.10 7.48
CA GLY A 378 6.05 -4.67 7.77
C GLY A 378 4.71 -4.03 7.46
N THR A 379 4.65 -2.70 7.55
CA THR A 379 3.48 -1.92 7.11
C THR A 379 3.88 -0.93 6.04
N THR A 380 3.00 -0.69 5.07
CA THR A 380 3.21 0.32 4.04
C THR A 380 1.90 0.97 3.61
N SER A 381 2.00 1.96 2.75
CA SER A 381 0.84 2.63 2.15
C SER A 381 0.06 1.64 1.29
N PHE A 382 -1.24 1.54 1.53
CA PHE A 382 -2.06 0.53 0.87
C PHE A 382 -2.61 1.06 -0.47
N SER A 383 -1.93 0.73 -1.57
CA SER A 383 -2.21 1.27 -2.90
C SER A 383 -3.61 0.93 -3.40
N GLU A 384 -4.19 -0.22 -3.03
CA GLU A 384 -5.58 -0.56 -3.41
C GLU A 384 -6.59 0.35 -2.72
N ASN A 385 -6.30 0.81 -1.50
CA ASN A 385 -7.15 1.79 -0.83
C ASN A 385 -7.04 3.17 -1.51
N VAL A 386 -5.85 3.55 -1.97
CA VAL A 386 -5.64 4.76 -2.79
C VAL A 386 -6.37 4.65 -4.13
N ALA A 387 -6.33 3.48 -4.78
CA ALA A 387 -7.10 3.23 -6.00
C ALA A 387 -8.61 3.32 -5.76
N ALA A 388 -9.10 2.72 -4.66
CA ALA A 388 -10.50 2.81 -4.27
C ALA A 388 -10.92 4.26 -3.95
N LEU A 389 -10.03 5.09 -3.43
CA LEU A 389 -10.30 6.51 -3.18
C LEU A 389 -10.72 7.26 -4.45
N GLY A 390 -10.06 6.99 -5.57
CA GLY A 390 -10.37 7.60 -6.86
C GLY A 390 -11.77 7.24 -7.37
N ILE A 391 -12.32 6.14 -6.85
CA ILE A 391 -13.59 5.56 -7.20
C ILE A 391 -14.70 5.99 -6.23
N THR A 392 -14.44 5.91 -4.92
CA THR A 392 -15.39 6.28 -3.85
C THR A 392 -15.53 7.78 -3.70
N LYS A 393 -14.50 8.54 -4.12
CA LYS A 393 -14.42 10.00 -3.99
C LYS A 393 -14.51 10.47 -2.52
N VAL A 394 -14.15 9.62 -1.54
CA VAL A 394 -14.18 9.93 -0.10
C VAL A 394 -12.77 10.18 0.42
N GLY A 395 -12.25 11.38 0.22
CA GLY A 395 -10.93 11.85 0.65
C GLY A 395 -10.76 12.18 2.13
N SER A 396 -11.76 11.96 3.00
CA SER A 396 -11.73 12.45 4.38
C SER A 396 -10.72 11.71 5.28
N ARG A 397 -9.86 12.45 5.98
CA ARG A 397 -8.93 11.89 6.99
C ARG A 397 -9.65 11.25 8.17
N THR A 398 -10.76 11.84 8.60
CA THR A 398 -11.53 11.34 9.74
C THR A 398 -12.10 9.95 9.47
N VAL A 399 -12.51 9.69 8.23
CA VAL A 399 -12.98 8.37 7.79
C VAL A 399 -11.87 7.33 7.91
N ILE A 400 -10.65 7.64 7.44
CA ILE A 400 -9.52 6.72 7.50
C ILE A 400 -9.00 6.53 8.94
N LEU A 401 -9.00 7.57 9.77
CA LEU A 401 -8.72 7.43 11.22
C LEU A 401 -9.69 6.47 11.89
N LEU A 402 -10.98 6.63 11.60
CA LEU A 402 -12.01 5.73 12.13
C LEU A 402 -11.86 4.31 11.57
N SER A 403 -11.44 4.15 10.31
CA SER A 403 -11.07 2.84 9.74
C SER A 403 -9.93 2.19 10.52
N GLY A 404 -8.90 2.95 10.89
CA GLY A 404 -7.80 2.47 11.74
C GLY A 404 -8.28 2.00 13.12
N ILE A 405 -9.22 2.71 13.74
CA ILE A 405 -9.86 2.29 14.99
C ILE A 405 -10.64 0.98 14.80
N PHE A 406 -11.43 0.87 13.72
CA PHE A 406 -12.14 -0.38 13.40
C PHE A 406 -11.19 -1.56 13.19
N MET A 407 -10.05 -1.34 12.52
CA MET A 407 -9.02 -2.37 12.34
C MET A 407 -8.41 -2.83 13.67
N ILE A 408 -8.15 -1.91 14.61
CA ILE A 408 -7.70 -2.24 15.97
C ILE A 408 -8.75 -3.10 16.67
N LEU A 409 -10.01 -2.67 16.65
CA LEU A 409 -11.11 -3.42 17.29
C LEU A 409 -11.27 -4.82 16.67
N MET A 410 -11.24 -4.93 15.34
CA MET A 410 -11.31 -6.23 14.66
C MET A 410 -10.11 -7.12 14.98
N GLY A 411 -8.90 -6.55 15.06
CA GLY A 411 -7.69 -7.27 15.47
C GLY A 411 -7.73 -7.74 16.93
N MET A 412 -8.52 -7.09 17.80
CA MET A 412 -8.72 -7.53 19.18
C MET A 412 -9.76 -8.66 19.32
N LEU A 413 -10.60 -8.87 18.30
CA LEU A 413 -11.64 -9.90 18.31
C LEU A 413 -11.06 -11.22 17.81
N GLY A 414 -10.65 -12.09 18.74
CA GLY A 414 -9.99 -13.37 18.45
C GLY A 414 -10.76 -14.24 17.46
N LYS A 415 -12.09 -14.28 17.61
CA LYS A 415 -13.02 -15.00 16.72
C LYS A 415 -12.97 -14.52 15.28
N MET A 416 -12.72 -13.24 15.01
CA MET A 416 -12.69 -12.70 13.65
C MET A 416 -11.52 -13.29 12.85
N GLY A 417 -10.31 -13.31 13.43
CA GLY A 417 -9.16 -13.97 12.82
C GLY A 417 -9.37 -15.46 12.61
N ALA A 418 -10.03 -16.14 13.56
CA ALA A 418 -10.40 -17.56 13.41
C ALA A 418 -11.38 -17.79 12.26
N ILE A 419 -12.40 -16.94 12.11
CA ILE A 419 -13.33 -16.99 10.96
C ILE A 419 -12.54 -16.84 9.65
N PHE A 420 -11.62 -15.89 9.56
CA PHE A 420 -10.83 -15.69 8.34
C PHE A 420 -9.84 -16.80 8.05
N SER A 421 -9.30 -17.48 9.06
CA SER A 421 -8.45 -18.66 8.82
C SER A 421 -9.23 -19.86 8.31
N THR A 422 -10.57 -19.89 8.45
CA THR A 422 -11.43 -20.95 7.90
C THR A 422 -11.74 -20.82 6.41
N ILE A 423 -11.30 -19.75 5.74
CA ILE A 423 -11.46 -19.60 4.28
C ILE A 423 -10.81 -20.81 3.60
N PRO A 424 -11.52 -21.54 2.71
CA PRO A 424 -10.97 -22.68 2.02
C PRO A 424 -9.76 -22.31 1.15
N THR A 425 -8.74 -23.17 1.15
CA THR A 425 -7.50 -22.98 0.37
C THR A 425 -7.73 -22.65 -1.11
N PRO A 426 -8.63 -23.31 -1.85
CA PRO A 426 -8.84 -22.97 -3.27
C PRO A 426 -9.50 -21.60 -3.48
N VAL A 427 -10.29 -21.11 -2.51
CA VAL A 427 -10.86 -19.74 -2.58
C VAL A 427 -9.74 -18.71 -2.42
N ILE A 428 -8.81 -18.94 -1.49
CA ILE A 428 -7.61 -18.10 -1.34
C ILE A 428 -6.77 -18.13 -2.63
N GLY A 429 -6.60 -19.30 -3.26
CA GLY A 429 -5.90 -19.43 -4.54
C GLY A 429 -6.52 -18.59 -5.65
N GLY A 430 -7.86 -18.64 -5.80
CA GLY A 430 -8.58 -17.84 -6.80
C GLY A 430 -8.47 -16.33 -6.57
N MET A 431 -8.39 -15.89 -5.31
CA MET A 431 -8.10 -14.50 -4.94
C MET A 431 -6.65 -14.11 -5.31
N PHE A 432 -5.66 -14.96 -5.03
CA PHE A 432 -4.25 -14.68 -5.31
C PHE A 432 -3.97 -14.49 -6.80
N LEU A 433 -4.63 -15.26 -7.67
CA LEU A 433 -4.53 -15.09 -9.13
C LEU A 433 -4.87 -13.66 -9.57
N ILE A 434 -5.92 -13.06 -8.98
CA ILE A 434 -6.30 -11.68 -9.28
C ILE A 434 -5.35 -10.68 -8.62
N MET A 435 -5.08 -10.85 -7.33
CA MET A 435 -4.30 -9.89 -6.56
C MET A 435 -2.87 -9.74 -7.09
N PHE A 436 -2.16 -10.86 -7.31
CA PHE A 436 -0.79 -10.82 -7.84
C PHE A 436 -0.74 -10.32 -9.29
N GLY A 437 -1.76 -10.61 -10.10
CA GLY A 437 -1.90 -10.04 -11.44
C GLY A 437 -2.08 -8.52 -11.43
N VAL A 438 -2.93 -8.00 -10.55
CA VAL A 438 -3.14 -6.55 -10.38
C VAL A 438 -1.89 -5.87 -9.84
N ILE A 439 -1.19 -6.45 -8.86
CA ILE A 439 0.09 -5.92 -8.35
C ILE A 439 1.13 -5.86 -9.48
N THR A 440 1.20 -6.92 -10.30
CA THR A 440 2.10 -6.92 -11.48
C THR A 440 1.77 -5.77 -12.43
N ALA A 441 0.49 -5.58 -12.74
CA ALA A 441 0.03 -4.50 -13.62
C ALA A 441 0.26 -3.10 -13.01
N ALA A 442 0.13 -2.94 -11.69
CA ALA A 442 0.40 -1.69 -10.99
C ALA A 442 1.89 -1.29 -11.12
N GLY A 443 2.80 -2.27 -11.05
CA GLY A 443 4.21 -2.05 -11.34
C GLY A 443 4.43 -1.52 -12.75
N ILE A 444 3.88 -2.20 -13.76
CA ILE A 444 3.96 -1.81 -15.17
C ILE A 444 3.36 -0.42 -15.41
N ALA A 445 2.28 -0.05 -14.71
CA ALA A 445 1.62 1.24 -14.87
C ALA A 445 2.54 2.44 -14.54
N ASN A 446 3.58 2.26 -13.71
CA ASN A 446 4.57 3.31 -13.45
C ASN A 446 5.34 3.74 -14.71
N LEU A 447 5.44 2.87 -15.72
CA LEU A 447 6.07 3.18 -17.01
C LEU A 447 5.27 4.18 -17.85
N GLN A 448 4.01 4.50 -17.49
CA GLN A 448 3.22 5.53 -18.19
C GLN A 448 3.88 6.91 -18.19
N SER A 449 4.75 7.17 -17.21
CA SER A 449 5.52 8.42 -17.12
C SER A 449 6.79 8.42 -17.98
N THR A 450 7.17 7.28 -18.56
CA THR A 450 8.42 7.05 -19.31
C THR A 450 8.17 6.91 -20.80
N ASP A 451 9.19 7.23 -21.63
CA ASP A 451 9.08 7.03 -23.07
C ASP A 451 9.39 5.57 -23.44
N MET A 452 8.35 4.75 -23.55
CA MET A 452 8.46 3.34 -23.92
C MET A 452 8.62 3.10 -25.44
N ASN A 453 8.73 4.15 -26.26
CA ASN A 453 9.15 4.00 -27.65
C ASN A 453 10.68 3.93 -27.80
N SER A 454 11.42 4.32 -26.77
CA SER A 454 12.87 4.24 -26.77
C SER A 454 13.35 2.79 -26.63
N SER A 455 14.24 2.37 -27.55
CA SER A 455 14.91 1.06 -27.48
C SER A 455 15.68 0.87 -26.18
N ARG A 456 16.25 1.95 -25.61
CA ARG A 456 16.94 1.95 -24.32
C ARG A 456 16.00 1.47 -23.21
N ASN A 457 14.83 2.11 -23.09
CA ASN A 457 13.89 1.85 -22.00
C ASN A 457 13.25 0.46 -22.12
N ILE A 458 12.88 0.06 -23.34
CA ILE A 458 12.40 -1.30 -23.62
C ILE A 458 13.46 -2.33 -23.21
N PHE A 459 14.73 -2.11 -23.55
CA PHE A 459 15.82 -3.02 -23.18
C PHE A 459 16.01 -3.10 -21.66
N ILE A 460 16.11 -1.96 -20.98
CA ILE A 460 16.30 -1.91 -19.51
C ILE A 460 15.19 -2.68 -18.81
N PHE A 461 13.92 -2.38 -19.14
CA PHE A 461 12.77 -3.02 -18.51
C PHE A 461 12.74 -4.52 -18.83
N GLY A 462 12.83 -4.90 -20.10
CA GLY A 462 12.75 -6.30 -20.54
C GLY A 462 13.87 -7.17 -19.97
N PHE A 463 15.12 -6.68 -20.01
CA PHE A 463 16.26 -7.39 -19.45
C PHE A 463 16.13 -7.57 -17.94
N SER A 464 15.71 -6.52 -17.22
CA SER A 464 15.55 -6.58 -15.76
C SER A 464 14.45 -7.54 -15.34
N MET A 465 13.30 -7.51 -16.01
CA MET A 465 12.17 -8.43 -15.75
C MET A 465 12.56 -9.89 -15.99
N PHE A 466 13.17 -10.20 -17.13
CA PHE A 466 13.50 -11.57 -17.48
C PHE A 466 14.63 -12.13 -16.60
N SER A 467 15.70 -11.34 -16.38
CA SER A 467 16.82 -11.75 -15.53
C SER A 467 16.39 -12.03 -14.09
N ALA A 468 15.40 -11.27 -13.60
CA ALA A 468 14.85 -11.46 -12.26
C ALA A 468 14.00 -12.71 -12.10
N LEU A 469 13.57 -13.37 -13.19
CA LEU A 469 12.97 -14.70 -13.13
C LEU A 469 14.05 -15.79 -13.26
N VAL A 470 15.02 -15.57 -14.15
CA VAL A 470 16.07 -16.55 -14.46
C VAL A 470 17.05 -16.75 -13.30
N ILE A 471 17.58 -15.66 -12.74
CA ILE A 471 18.65 -15.72 -11.73
C ILE A 471 18.15 -16.39 -10.44
N PRO A 472 17.04 -15.94 -9.81
CA PRO A 472 16.51 -16.63 -8.62
C PRO A 472 16.24 -18.10 -8.86
N HIS A 473 15.56 -18.44 -9.96
CA HIS A 473 15.21 -19.81 -10.29
C HIS A 473 16.46 -20.70 -10.45
N TRP A 474 17.51 -20.19 -11.11
CA TRP A 474 18.76 -20.92 -11.27
C TRP A 474 19.50 -21.12 -9.93
N ILE A 475 19.55 -20.10 -9.08
CA ILE A 475 20.19 -20.19 -7.75
C ILE A 475 19.44 -21.17 -6.85
N MET A 476 18.10 -21.14 -6.84
CA MET A 476 17.28 -22.10 -6.07
C MET A 476 17.52 -23.56 -6.51
N LYS A 477 17.80 -23.79 -7.80
CA LYS A 477 18.11 -25.12 -8.33
C LYS A 477 19.56 -25.55 -8.09
N ASN A 478 20.48 -24.61 -7.84
CA ASN A 478 21.90 -24.84 -7.64
C ASN A 478 22.39 -24.19 -6.31
N PRO A 479 21.90 -24.64 -5.15
CA PRO A 479 22.18 -24.00 -3.87
C PRO A 479 23.66 -24.04 -3.48
N ASP A 480 24.41 -25.06 -3.92
CA ASP A 480 25.82 -25.26 -3.58
C ASP A 480 26.78 -24.40 -4.41
N PHE A 481 26.27 -23.50 -5.26
CA PHE A 481 27.09 -22.66 -6.14
C PHE A 481 27.78 -21.50 -5.41
N LEU A 482 27.11 -20.89 -4.43
CA LEU A 482 27.60 -19.72 -3.71
C LEU A 482 28.48 -20.14 -2.52
N VAL A 483 29.72 -20.51 -2.81
CA VAL A 483 30.73 -20.84 -1.79
C VAL A 483 31.89 -19.85 -1.89
N THR A 484 31.77 -18.70 -1.23
CA THR A 484 32.84 -17.69 -1.17
C THR A 484 33.84 -17.95 -0.05
N GLY A 485 33.53 -18.89 0.86
CA GLY A 485 34.32 -19.19 2.05
C GLY A 485 33.92 -18.40 3.29
N VAL A 486 32.95 -17.47 3.16
CA VAL A 486 32.35 -16.72 4.26
C VAL A 486 30.85 -17.01 4.30
N THR A 487 30.41 -17.80 5.27
CA THR A 487 29.01 -18.26 5.38
C THR A 487 27.99 -17.12 5.40
N GLU A 488 28.29 -16.05 6.14
CA GLU A 488 27.42 -14.88 6.23
C GLU A 488 27.25 -14.17 4.87
N LEU A 489 28.33 -14.09 4.08
CA LEU A 489 28.28 -13.47 2.76
C LEU A 489 27.50 -14.36 1.78
N ASP A 490 27.72 -15.66 1.85
CA ASP A 490 27.01 -16.65 1.03
C ASP A 490 25.50 -16.57 1.28
N GLN A 491 25.07 -16.49 2.55
CA GLN A 491 23.66 -16.33 2.92
C GLN A 491 23.08 -14.99 2.43
N VAL A 492 23.81 -13.88 2.61
CA VAL A 492 23.37 -12.55 2.13
C VAL A 492 23.17 -12.59 0.60
N LEU A 493 24.15 -13.11 -0.13
CA LEU A 493 24.07 -13.23 -1.59
C LEU A 493 22.94 -14.17 -2.00
N GLN A 494 22.75 -15.29 -1.30
CA GLN A 494 21.68 -16.24 -1.59
C GLN A 494 20.31 -15.58 -1.43
N ILE A 495 20.05 -14.86 -0.33
CA ILE A 495 18.77 -14.17 -0.13
C ILE A 495 18.57 -13.08 -1.19
N LEU A 496 19.58 -12.24 -1.44
CA LEU A 496 19.46 -11.15 -2.43
C LEU A 496 19.21 -11.70 -3.84
N LEU A 497 19.96 -12.71 -4.27
CA LEU A 497 19.85 -13.30 -5.61
C LEU A 497 18.61 -14.18 -5.80
N THR A 498 18.02 -14.71 -4.73
CA THR A 498 16.73 -15.42 -4.78
C THR A 498 15.53 -14.48 -4.62
N THR A 499 15.75 -13.24 -4.21
CA THR A 499 14.71 -12.21 -4.12
C THR A 499 14.50 -11.57 -5.49
N HIS A 500 13.51 -12.07 -6.23
CA HIS A 500 13.14 -11.62 -7.57
C HIS A 500 13.03 -10.09 -7.70
N MET A 501 12.32 -9.43 -6.78
CA MET A 501 12.17 -7.97 -6.79
C MET A 501 13.51 -7.23 -6.66
N PHE A 502 14.44 -7.76 -5.85
CA PHE A 502 15.76 -7.14 -5.69
C PHE A 502 16.56 -7.26 -6.97
N VAL A 503 16.61 -8.45 -7.58
CA VAL A 503 17.35 -8.66 -8.83
C VAL A 503 16.83 -7.74 -9.93
N GLY A 504 15.51 -7.69 -10.14
CA GLY A 504 14.93 -6.84 -11.18
C GLY A 504 15.05 -5.35 -10.88
N GLY A 505 14.83 -4.94 -9.64
CA GLY A 505 14.98 -3.56 -9.21
C GLY A 505 16.43 -3.08 -9.29
N PHE A 506 17.38 -3.90 -8.86
CA PHE A 506 18.80 -3.59 -8.92
C PHE A 506 19.30 -3.48 -10.36
N LEU A 507 18.94 -4.43 -11.24
CA LEU A 507 19.32 -4.36 -12.65
C LEU A 507 18.67 -3.17 -13.35
N GLY A 508 17.39 -2.90 -13.07
CA GLY A 508 16.68 -1.73 -13.59
C GLY A 508 17.34 -0.43 -13.14
N PHE A 509 17.66 -0.32 -11.84
CA PHE A 509 18.39 0.81 -11.27
C PHE A 509 19.77 1.00 -11.87
N PHE A 510 20.55 -0.07 -11.95
CA PHE A 510 21.92 -0.05 -12.43
C PHE A 510 21.96 0.39 -13.90
N LEU A 511 21.14 -0.23 -14.75
CA LEU A 511 21.10 0.07 -16.18
C LEU A 511 20.50 1.45 -16.46
N ASP A 512 19.46 1.87 -15.74
CA ASP A 512 18.87 3.20 -15.92
C ASP A 512 19.83 4.34 -15.55
N ASN A 513 20.76 4.11 -14.61
CA ASN A 513 21.75 5.11 -14.23
C ASN A 513 23.06 5.03 -15.02
N THR A 514 23.37 3.89 -15.65
CA THR A 514 24.61 3.71 -16.42
C THR A 514 24.43 3.92 -17.93
N ILE A 515 23.28 3.56 -18.49
CA ILE A 515 23.00 3.75 -19.92
C ILE A 515 22.61 5.22 -20.17
N PRO A 516 23.32 5.94 -21.08
CA PRO A 516 23.00 7.33 -21.41
C PRO A 516 21.54 7.49 -21.84
N GLY A 517 20.85 8.49 -21.29
CA GLY A 517 19.44 8.78 -21.60
C GLY A 517 19.02 10.14 -21.06
N THR A 518 18.02 10.76 -21.69
CA THR A 518 17.54 12.09 -21.25
C THR A 518 16.60 11.98 -20.05
N LYS A 519 16.50 13.03 -19.23
CA LYS A 519 15.53 13.05 -18.11
C LYS A 519 14.08 12.90 -18.57
N ARG A 520 13.75 13.36 -19.79
CA ARG A 520 12.41 13.23 -20.38
C ARG A 520 12.12 11.78 -20.74
N GLU A 521 13.06 11.14 -21.43
CA GLU A 521 12.97 9.74 -21.83
C GLU A 521 12.85 8.81 -20.61
N ARG A 522 13.60 9.08 -19.54
CA ARG A 522 13.52 8.37 -18.24
C ARG A 522 12.22 8.64 -17.46
N GLY A 523 11.39 9.59 -17.90
CA GLY A 523 10.17 10.01 -17.19
C GLY A 523 10.37 10.90 -15.97
N LEU A 524 11.62 11.27 -15.66
CA LEU A 524 11.98 12.05 -14.47
C LEU A 524 11.42 13.49 -14.52
N LEU A 525 11.22 14.09 -15.70
CA LEU A 525 10.66 15.45 -15.78
C LEU A 525 9.17 15.52 -15.42
N THR A 526 8.39 14.52 -15.83
CA THR A 526 6.97 14.42 -15.46
C THR A 526 6.85 14.14 -13.97
N TRP A 527 7.75 13.30 -13.46
CA TRP A 527 7.90 12.99 -12.04
C TRP A 527 8.33 14.21 -11.20
N ASP A 528 9.30 14.99 -11.70
CA ASP A 528 9.80 16.21 -11.06
C ASP A 528 8.77 17.36 -11.13
N LYS A 529 7.95 17.47 -12.19
CA LYS A 529 6.87 18.48 -12.24
C LYS A 529 5.80 18.23 -11.18
N VAL A 530 5.49 16.95 -10.90
CA VAL A 530 4.66 16.56 -9.75
C VAL A 530 5.31 16.96 -8.41
N HIS A 531 6.65 17.12 -8.37
CA HIS A 531 7.41 17.61 -7.21
C HIS A 531 7.66 19.14 -7.18
N LEU A 532 7.44 19.89 -8.27
CA LEU A 532 7.88 21.30 -8.42
C LEU A 532 6.76 22.34 -8.46
N ASP A 533 5.48 21.96 -8.50
CA ASP A 533 4.33 22.88 -8.32
C ASP A 533 4.19 23.41 -6.86
N ASP A 534 5.32 23.53 -6.15
CA ASP A 534 5.50 23.93 -4.75
C ASP A 534 5.10 25.38 -4.45
N THR A 535 4.76 26.21 -5.45
CA THR A 535 4.79 27.68 -5.28
C THR A 535 3.44 28.40 -5.47
N SER A 536 2.42 27.80 -6.10
CA SER A 536 1.21 28.54 -6.48
C SER A 536 0.03 28.43 -5.50
N SER A 537 0.03 27.48 -4.53
CA SER A 537 -1.08 27.30 -3.58
C SER A 537 -0.64 27.14 -2.12
N ILE A 538 0.27 27.99 -1.64
CA ILE A 538 0.84 27.94 -0.27
C ILE A 538 -0.25 27.86 0.83
N LEU A 539 -1.40 28.51 0.62
CA LEU A 539 -2.49 28.55 1.59
C LEU A 539 -3.16 27.18 1.83
N GLY A 540 -3.24 26.30 0.82
CA GLY A 540 -3.86 24.97 0.96
C GLY A 540 -2.90 23.88 1.47
N VAL A 541 -1.59 24.07 1.30
CA VAL A 541 -0.56 23.09 1.71
C VAL A 541 -0.42 23.06 3.23
N GLU A 542 -0.45 24.22 3.89
CA GLU A 542 -0.34 24.33 5.35
C GLU A 542 -1.50 23.60 6.07
N ASP A 543 -2.74 23.76 5.60
CA ASP A 543 -3.93 23.18 6.26
C ASP A 543 -3.97 21.64 6.19
N VAL A 544 -3.36 21.07 5.15
CA VAL A 544 -3.30 19.62 4.95
C VAL A 544 -2.10 19.01 5.69
N TYR A 545 -0.90 19.56 5.53
CA TYR A 545 0.36 18.87 5.89
C TYR A 545 1.05 19.32 7.18
N ASN A 546 0.53 20.33 7.87
CA ASN A 546 1.06 20.76 9.18
C ASN A 546 0.97 19.65 10.25
N LEU A 547 1.85 19.61 11.24
CA LEU A 547 1.72 18.72 12.40
C LEU A 547 0.44 19.02 13.21
N PRO A 548 -0.19 17.99 13.82
CA PRO A 548 -1.42 18.13 14.59
C PRO A 548 -1.20 18.90 15.90
N PHE A 549 -2.30 19.21 16.59
CA PHE A 549 -2.33 19.80 17.94
C PHE A 549 -1.58 21.14 18.11
N GLY A 550 -1.43 21.91 17.03
CA GLY A 550 -0.72 23.20 17.07
C GLY A 550 0.80 23.10 17.23
N ILE A 551 1.37 21.88 17.19
CA ILE A 551 2.81 21.62 17.29
C ILE A 551 3.58 22.40 16.21
N THR A 552 3.00 22.53 15.02
CA THR A 552 3.58 23.34 13.94
C THR A 552 3.77 24.79 14.34
N SER A 553 2.80 25.39 15.04
CA SER A 553 2.90 26.81 15.44
C SER A 553 4.01 27.02 16.46
N CYS A 554 4.27 26.03 17.32
CA CYS A 554 5.36 26.05 18.27
C CYS A 554 6.73 25.89 17.57
N LEU A 555 6.88 24.85 16.75
CA LEU A 555 8.14 24.52 16.08
C LEU A 555 8.53 25.52 14.97
N SER A 556 7.58 25.93 14.13
CA SER A 556 7.88 26.81 12.98
C SER A 556 8.36 28.21 13.37
N SER A 557 8.23 28.59 14.64
CA SER A 557 8.76 29.83 15.20
C SER A 557 10.27 29.79 15.49
N GLN A 558 10.89 28.61 15.53
CA GLN A 558 12.29 28.45 15.91
C GLN A 558 13.21 28.28 14.70
N SER A 559 14.33 29.00 14.69
CA SER A 559 15.25 29.10 13.54
C SER A 559 15.97 27.79 13.19
N TRP A 560 16.17 26.88 14.16
CA TRP A 560 16.84 25.59 13.93
C TRP A 560 15.95 24.57 13.20
N VAL A 561 14.62 24.77 13.20
CA VAL A 561 13.66 23.89 12.52
C VAL A 561 13.84 23.90 10.99
N ARG A 562 14.51 24.93 10.44
CA ARG A 562 14.92 24.96 9.03
C ARG A 562 15.83 23.78 8.64
N TYR A 563 16.60 23.24 9.58
CA TYR A 563 17.50 22.11 9.33
C TYR A 563 16.86 20.74 9.58
N ILE A 564 15.60 20.71 10.04
CA ILE A 564 14.85 19.48 10.27
C ILE A 564 14.06 19.15 9.01
N PRO A 565 14.42 18.10 8.27
CA PRO A 565 13.87 17.85 6.94
C PRO A 565 12.42 17.36 6.96
N PHE A 566 11.89 16.92 8.10
CA PHE A 566 10.51 16.42 8.25
C PHE A 566 9.51 17.44 8.84
N CYS A 567 9.97 18.64 9.21
CA CYS A 567 9.15 19.69 9.82
C CYS A 567 8.86 20.85 8.84
N PRO A 568 7.65 21.44 8.88
CA PRO A 568 7.34 22.65 8.12
C PRO A 568 8.01 23.89 8.72
N TRP A 569 8.59 24.77 7.90
CA TRP A 569 9.24 26.02 8.31
C TRP A 569 8.59 27.26 7.65
N ARG A 570 8.25 28.29 8.44
CA ARG A 570 7.46 29.48 8.02
C ARG A 570 8.33 30.73 7.74
N GLY A 571 9.48 30.58 7.09
CA GLY A 571 10.45 31.66 6.93
C GLY A 571 10.10 32.83 6.00
N HIS A 572 9.07 32.71 5.14
CA HIS A 572 8.84 33.73 4.09
C HIS A 572 7.79 34.81 4.41
N ARG A 573 7.24 34.84 5.63
CA ARG A 573 6.12 35.74 5.98
C ARG A 573 6.51 37.22 6.18
N PHE A 574 7.79 37.58 6.08
CA PHE A 574 8.29 38.93 6.44
C PHE A 574 8.65 39.88 5.28
N GLN A 575 8.60 39.47 4.01
CA GLN A 575 8.93 40.39 2.89
C GLN A 575 7.73 40.98 2.13
N HIS A 576 6.52 40.44 2.31
CA HIS A 576 5.35 40.95 1.58
C HIS A 576 4.50 41.97 2.35
N LYS A 577 4.67 42.07 3.67
CA LYS A 577 3.90 43.02 4.48
C LYS A 577 4.47 44.45 4.49
N SER A 578 5.69 44.66 4.01
CA SER A 578 6.32 45.99 3.97
C SER A 578 6.18 46.71 2.62
N LYS A 579 5.57 46.08 1.60
CA LYS A 579 5.34 46.72 0.29
C LYS A 579 3.92 47.22 0.08
N ASP A 580 2.95 46.68 0.82
CA ASP A 580 1.55 47.11 0.71
C ASP A 580 1.21 48.30 1.61
N ASP A 581 2.03 48.58 2.64
CA ASP A 581 1.87 49.76 3.52
C ASP A 581 2.63 51.02 3.02
N ASP A 582 3.47 50.89 1.97
CA ASP A 582 4.26 52.01 1.39
C ASP A 582 3.65 52.57 0.09
N MET A 583 2.50 52.05 -0.37
CA MET A 583 1.79 52.53 -1.58
C MET A 583 0.60 53.47 -1.30
N SER A 584 0.51 54.07 -0.10
CA SER A 584 -0.54 55.05 0.23
C SER A 584 -0.03 56.48 0.48
N GLN A 585 1.16 56.84 0.01
CA GLN A 585 1.60 58.23 -0.04
C GLN A 585 2.22 58.54 -1.40
N GLY A 586 1.44 59.18 -2.27
CA GLY A 586 1.97 59.79 -3.48
C GLY A 586 2.89 60.97 -3.15
N PRO A 587 3.92 61.19 -3.98
CA PRO A 587 4.07 62.54 -4.51
C PRO A 587 4.46 62.58 -6.00
N GLY A 588 3.90 63.58 -6.67
CA GLY A 588 4.57 64.50 -7.59
C GLY A 588 5.70 64.02 -8.51
N SER A 589 5.40 64.11 -9.81
CA SER A 589 6.20 64.78 -10.86
C SER A 589 7.74 64.63 -10.90
N GLU A 590 8.19 64.22 -12.09
CA GLU A 590 9.43 64.63 -12.78
C GLU A 590 10.77 64.01 -12.35
N HIS A 591 11.28 63.07 -13.15
CA HIS A 591 12.41 63.24 -14.08
C HIS A 591 13.10 61.89 -14.39
N LEU A 592 13.21 61.57 -15.68
CA LEU A 592 14.17 60.58 -16.22
C LEU A 592 15.61 61.09 -16.04
N PRO A 593 16.62 60.18 -15.97
CA PRO A 593 17.44 60.02 -17.16
C PRO A 593 17.89 58.59 -17.52
N GLU A 594 18.30 58.51 -18.78
CA GLU A 594 18.88 57.44 -19.60
C GLU A 594 20.19 56.78 -19.13
N ASN A 595 20.51 55.69 -19.83
CA ASN A 595 21.76 54.89 -19.92
C ASN A 595 21.92 53.78 -18.87
N THR A 596 22.08 52.51 -19.25
CA THR A 596 23.22 52.00 -20.03
C THR A 596 22.94 50.60 -20.61
N ARG A 597 23.32 50.37 -21.89
CA ARG A 597 23.40 49.07 -22.58
C ARG A 597 24.60 48.24 -22.10
N VAL A 598 24.47 46.93 -21.86
CA VAL A 598 25.48 45.87 -22.12
C VAL A 598 24.75 44.51 -22.20
N ILE A 599 24.54 43.92 -23.39
CA ILE A 599 25.27 42.78 -24.00
C ILE A 599 25.38 41.53 -23.11
N ASN A 600 24.81 40.41 -23.58
CA ASN A 600 25.30 39.07 -23.23
C ASN A 600 25.23 38.16 -24.47
N GLU A 601 26.41 37.93 -25.06
CA GLU A 601 26.71 36.89 -26.03
C GLU A 601 27.31 35.67 -25.30
N PHE A 602 26.93 34.49 -25.79
CA PHE A 602 27.68 33.22 -25.88
C PHE A 602 28.29 32.51 -24.65
N ALA A 603 27.82 31.26 -24.51
CA ALA A 603 28.58 29.99 -24.42
C ALA A 603 29.61 29.76 -23.28
N LEU A 604 29.31 28.73 -22.48
CA LEU A 604 30.04 27.44 -22.47
C LEU A 604 29.19 26.36 -21.81
#